data_AF-A0A7V3U5P8-F1
#
_entry.id   AF-A0A7V3U5P8-F1
#
_cell.length_a   1.000
_cell.length_b   1.000
_cell.length_c   1.000
_cell.angle_alpha   90.00
_cell.angle_beta   90.00
_cell.angle_gamma   90.00
#
_symmetry.space_group_name_H-M   'P 1'
#
loop_
_entity.id
_entity.type
_entity.pdbx_description
1 polymer ?
#
loop_
_entity_poly.entity_id
_entity_poly.type
_entity_poly.pdbx_seq_one_letter_code
_entity_poly.pdbx_strand_id
1 'polypeptide(L)'
;MQLSNRITTLLDNGHDGWGLYLKSIEMIESGIPVTELTIGEHDIRTHPDILNAMHKSALGGHTGYAAVPGTDELRQAVAKRVQDRTGVPTTIDNVLIT
;
A
#
# COMPACT_ATOMS: atom_id res chain seq x y z
N MET A 1 -25.98 17.93 -8.94
CA MET A 1 -25.01 17.58 -7.88
C MET A 1 -23.88 18.61 -7.92
N GLN A 2 -23.51 19.17 -6.77
CA GLN A 2 -22.38 20.10 -6.65
C GLN A 2 -21.25 19.38 -5.91
N LEU A 3 -20.04 19.40 -6.47
CA LEU A 3 -18.85 18.84 -5.82
C LEU A 3 -18.42 19.74 -4.65
N SER A 4 -17.80 19.15 -3.62
CA SER A 4 -17.26 19.92 -2.49
C SER A 4 -16.05 20.75 -2.90
N ASN A 5 -15.83 21.91 -2.27
CA ASN A 5 -14.68 22.76 -2.57
C ASN A 5 -13.33 22.02 -2.38
N ARG A 6 -13.25 21.08 -1.43
CA ARG A 6 -12.00 20.35 -1.16
C ARG A 6 -11.59 19.43 -2.30
N ILE A 7 -12.54 18.77 -2.97
CA ILE A 7 -12.21 17.85 -4.08
C ILE A 7 -11.84 18.63 -5.34
N THR A 8 -12.43 19.81 -5.55
CA THR A 8 -12.19 20.64 -6.74
C THR A 8 -10.79 21.27 -6.78
N THR A 9 -10.07 21.30 -5.66
CA THR A 9 -8.72 21.91 -5.55
C THR A 9 -7.60 20.87 -5.46
N LEU A 10 -7.87 19.57 -5.68
CA LEU A 10 -6.83 18.54 -5.54
C LEU A 10 -5.81 18.54 -6.67
N LEU A 11 -6.24 18.91 -7.88
CA LEU A 11 -5.40 18.89 -9.07
C LEU A 11 -5.14 20.29 -9.65
N ASP A 12 -5.83 21.32 -9.16
CA ASP A 12 -5.89 22.65 -9.77
C ASP A 12 -6.00 22.55 -11.31
N ASN A 13 -4.99 23.05 -12.05
CA ASN A 13 -4.87 22.94 -13.52
C ASN A 13 -3.83 21.90 -13.97
N GLY A 14 -3.38 21.03 -13.06
CA GLY A 14 -2.32 20.05 -13.27
C GLY A 14 -2.82 18.69 -13.77
N HIS A 15 -1.87 17.85 -14.18
CA HIS A 15 -2.13 16.47 -14.57
C HIS A 15 -2.18 15.57 -13.32
N ASP A 16 -3.04 14.54 -13.34
CA ASP A 16 -3.17 13.52 -12.28
C ASP A 16 -1.94 12.58 -12.11
N GLY A 17 -0.85 12.81 -12.86
CA GLY A 17 0.35 11.98 -12.87
C GLY A 17 0.28 10.69 -13.70
N TRP A 18 -0.87 10.29 -14.24
CA TRP A 18 -1.06 9.00 -14.90
C TRP A 18 -0.85 8.99 -16.41
N GLY A 19 -0.80 10.16 -17.05
CA GLY A 19 -0.90 10.26 -18.52
C GLY A 19 0.24 9.57 -19.26
N LEU A 20 1.46 9.59 -18.70
CA LEU A 20 2.61 8.90 -19.30
C LEU A 20 2.44 7.37 -19.23
N TYR A 21 1.92 6.86 -18.11
CA TYR A 21 1.66 5.43 -17.94
C TYR A 21 0.52 4.93 -18.84
N LEU A 22 -0.56 5.71 -18.97
CA LEU A 22 -1.65 5.33 -19.88
C LEU A 22 -1.18 5.30 -21.34
N LYS A 23 -0.35 6.27 -21.73
CA LYS A 23 0.27 6.28 -23.06
C LYS A 23 1.22 5.09 -23.27
N SER A 24 1.99 4.67 -22.27
CA SER A 24 2.86 3.50 -22.41
C SER A 24 2.05 2.23 -22.63
N ILE A 25 0.94 2.05 -21.92
CA ILE A 25 0.00 0.93 -22.15
C ILE A 25 -0.49 0.92 -23.61
N GLU A 26 -1.02 2.03 -24.12
CA GLU A 26 -1.53 2.13 -25.49
C GLU A 26 -0.46 1.77 -26.54
N MET A 27 0.78 2.22 -26.32
CA MET A 27 1.91 1.92 -27.20
C MET A 27 2.27 0.43 -27.18
N ILE A 28 2.31 -0.19 -25.99
CA ILE A 28 2.59 -1.63 -25.83
C ILE A 28 1.50 -2.47 -26.50
N GLU A 29 0.23 -2.13 -26.29
CA GLU A 29 -0.91 -2.81 -26.92
C GLU A 29 -0.88 -2.67 -28.45
N SER A 30 -0.34 -1.55 -28.94
CA SER A 30 -0.10 -1.31 -30.37
C SER A 30 1.14 -2.01 -30.93
N GLY A 31 1.83 -2.83 -30.12
CA GLY A 31 3.02 -3.58 -30.52
C GLY A 31 4.32 -2.78 -30.53
N ILE A 32 4.33 -1.56 -29.98
CA ILE A 32 5.55 -0.75 -29.84
C ILE A 32 6.33 -1.29 -28.62
N PRO A 33 7.63 -1.61 -28.76
CA PRO A 33 8.43 -2.06 -27.64
C PRO A 33 8.75 -0.87 -26.72
N VAL A 34 8.00 -0.74 -25.62
CA VAL A 34 8.22 0.27 -24.59
C VAL A 34 8.86 -0.37 -23.37
N THR A 35 9.88 0.29 -22.81
CA THR A 35 10.43 -0.04 -21.49
C THR A 35 9.85 0.93 -20.47
N GLU A 36 9.03 0.43 -19.55
CA GLU A 36 8.37 1.25 -18.54
C GLU A 36 9.31 1.51 -17.35
N LEU A 37 9.66 2.79 -17.14
CA LEU A 37 10.43 3.26 -15.99
C LEU A 37 9.59 4.14 -15.05
N THR A 38 8.27 3.98 -15.13
CA THR A 38 7.26 4.79 -14.43
C THR A 38 6.62 4.06 -13.26
N ILE A 39 6.89 2.76 -13.10
CA ILE A 39 6.27 1.90 -12.09
C ILE A 39 6.98 2.10 -10.74
N GLY A 40 6.21 2.47 -9.71
CA GLY A 40 6.70 2.71 -8.36
C GLY A 40 6.74 1.47 -7.45
N GLU A 41 6.15 0.36 -7.87
CA GLU A 41 6.24 -0.93 -7.17
C GLU A 41 7.46 -1.74 -7.62
N HIS A 42 7.99 -2.57 -6.73
CA HIS A 42 9.08 -3.47 -7.07
C HIS A 42 8.57 -4.68 -7.86
N ASP A 43 9.43 -5.27 -8.69
CA ASP A 43 9.17 -6.48 -9.48
C ASP A 43 9.18 -7.78 -8.66
N ILE A 44 9.72 -7.73 -7.44
CA ILE A 44 9.73 -8.85 -6.49
C ILE A 44 8.30 -9.16 -6.04
N ARG A 45 7.86 -10.42 -6.13
CA ARG A 45 6.53 -10.82 -5.65
C ARG A 45 6.48 -10.94 -4.13
N THR A 46 5.27 -10.85 -3.56
CA THR A 46 5.03 -11.13 -2.14
C THR A 46 5.60 -12.49 -1.75
N HIS A 47 6.40 -12.52 -0.68
CA HIS A 47 7.09 -13.74 -0.25
C HIS A 47 6.07 -14.87 0.08
N PRO A 48 6.33 -16.13 -0.31
CA PRO A 48 5.41 -17.25 -0.05
C PRO A 48 4.98 -17.41 1.41
N ASP A 49 5.86 -17.11 2.36
CA ASP A 49 5.52 -17.19 3.79
C ASP A 49 4.39 -16.23 4.20
N ILE A 50 4.35 -15.03 3.59
CA ILE A 50 3.28 -14.06 3.83
C ILE A 50 1.98 -14.58 3.23
N LEU A 51 2.04 -15.14 2.02
CA LEU A 51 0.87 -15.73 1.35
C LEU A 51 0.29 -16.91 2.15
N ASN A 52 1.16 -17.78 2.67
CA ASN A 52 0.76 -18.91 3.50
C ASN A 52 0.16 -18.46 4.84
N ALA A 53 0.72 -17.43 5.48
CA ALA A 53 0.17 -16.84 6.71
C ALA A 53 -1.21 -16.21 6.46
N MET A 54 -1.36 -15.47 5.36
CA MET A 54 -2.64 -14.89 4.94
C MET A 54 -3.68 -15.97 4.70
N HIS A 55 -3.33 -17.04 3.96
CA HIS A 55 -4.22 -18.17 3.69
C HIS A 55 -4.70 -18.84 4.99
N LYS A 56 -3.76 -19.17 5.89
CA LYS A 56 -4.09 -19.77 7.19
C LYS A 56 -4.99 -18.87 8.03
N SER A 57 -4.71 -17.56 8.07
CA SER A 57 -5.49 -16.59 8.81
C SER A 57 -6.94 -16.54 8.32
N ALA A 58 -7.12 -16.49 6.99
CA ALA A 58 -8.44 -16.49 6.35
C ALA A 58 -9.22 -17.79 6.61
N LEU A 59 -8.59 -18.96 6.46
CA LEU A 59 -9.21 -20.25 6.81
C LEU A 59 -9.57 -20.35 8.29
N GLY A 60 -8.82 -19.67 9.16
CA GLY A 60 -9.11 -19.54 10.58
C GLY A 60 -10.26 -18.59 10.93
N GLY A 61 -10.90 -17.96 9.95
CA GLY A 61 -12.06 -17.09 10.16
C GLY A 61 -11.73 -15.64 10.51
N HIS A 62 -10.47 -15.19 10.34
CA HIS A 62 -10.07 -13.79 10.58
C HIS A 62 -10.48 -12.87 9.42
N THR A 63 -11.79 -12.79 9.16
CA THR A 63 -12.40 -12.02 8.04
C THR A 63 -13.41 -10.98 8.52
N GLY A 64 -13.53 -10.80 9.84
CA GLY A 64 -14.39 -9.78 10.45
C GLY A 64 -13.64 -8.46 10.70
N TYR A 65 -14.30 -7.55 11.41
CA TYR A 65 -13.67 -6.31 11.84
C TYR A 65 -12.45 -6.57 12.71
N ALA A 66 -11.33 -5.93 12.37
CA ALA A 66 -10.20 -5.79 13.27
C ALA A 66 -10.46 -4.66 14.29
N ALA A 67 -9.72 -4.66 15.39
CA ALA A 67 -9.67 -3.50 16.27
C ALA A 67 -9.18 -2.28 15.49
N VAL A 68 -9.76 -1.10 15.74
CA VAL A 68 -9.44 0.14 15.00
C VAL A 68 -7.93 0.43 14.96
N PRO A 69 -7.16 0.22 16.05
CA PRO A 69 -5.73 0.46 15.99
C PRO A 69 -4.91 -0.55 15.17
N GLY A 70 -5.51 -1.68 14.82
CA GLY A 70 -4.84 -2.92 14.39
C GLY A 70 -4.81 -3.99 15.50
N THR A 71 -4.44 -5.23 15.15
CA THR A 71 -4.29 -6.31 16.14
C THR A 71 -3.10 -6.06 17.06
N ASP A 72 -3.18 -6.50 18.31
CA ASP A 72 -2.12 -6.27 19.29
C ASP A 72 -0.81 -6.96 18.88
N GLU A 73 -0.91 -8.17 18.30
CA GLU A 73 0.24 -8.92 17.82
C GLU A 73 1.00 -8.17 16.72
N LEU A 74 0.27 -7.60 15.74
CA LEU A 74 0.88 -6.84 14.65
C LEU A 74 1.51 -5.55 15.17
N ARG A 75 0.81 -4.82 16.04
CA ARG A 75 1.30 -3.57 16.61
C ARG A 75 2.56 -3.79 17.46
N GLN A 76 2.62 -4.87 18.25
CA GLN A 76 3.82 -5.25 19.01
C GLN A 76 4.99 -5.61 18.08
N ALA A 77 4.74 -6.39 17.03
CA ALA A 77 5.75 -6.77 16.06
C ALA A 77 6.34 -5.54 15.33
N VAL A 78 5.48 -4.58 14.95
CA VAL A 78 5.91 -3.31 14.34
C VAL A 78 6.71 -2.47 15.32
N ALA A 79 6.23 -2.28 16.55
CA ALA A 79 6.94 -1.51 17.58
C ALA A 79 8.36 -2.06 17.80
N LYS A 80 8.47 -3.39 17.98
CA LYS A 80 9.77 -4.07 18.10
C LYS A 80 10.66 -3.84 16.87
N ARG A 81 10.12 -4.04 15.67
CA ARG A 81 10.89 -3.87 14.42
C ARG A 81 11.40 -2.45 14.26
N VAL A 82 10.59 -1.44 14.58
CA VAL A 82 10.99 -0.04 14.51
C VAL A 82 12.12 0.23 15.50
N GLN A 83 11.94 -0.15 16.77
CA GLN A 83 12.96 0.05 17.79
C GLN A 83 14.27 -0.67 17.46
N ASP A 84 14.23 -1.91 16.99
CA ASP A 84 15.44 -2.68 16.62
C ASP A 84 16.20 -2.00 15.46
N ARG A 85 15.50 -1.33 14.53
CA ARG A 85 16.11 -0.70 13.35
C ARG A 85 16.57 0.73 13.58
N THR A 86 15.87 1.48 14.43
CA THR A 86 16.10 2.93 14.58
C THR A 86 16.75 3.27 15.93
N GLY A 87 16.67 2.38 16.93
CA GLY A 87 17.09 2.65 18.31
C GLY A 87 16.12 3.57 19.08
N VAL A 88 15.06 4.07 18.44
CA VAL A 88 14.08 4.94 19.08
C VAL A 88 13.16 4.08 19.97
N PRO A 89 13.02 4.37 21.28
CA PRO A 89 12.08 3.67 22.13
C PRO A 89 10.67 3.72 21.54
N THR A 90 10.10 2.55 21.23
CA THR A 90 8.81 2.44 20.55
C THR A 90 7.97 1.37 21.23
N THR A 91 6.79 1.75 21.72
CA THR A 91 5.81 0.83 22.32
C THR A 91 4.62 0.64 21.39
N ILE A 92 3.74 -0.30 21.74
CA ILE A 92 2.48 -0.53 21.02
C ILE A 92 1.61 0.73 20.92
N ASP A 93 1.69 1.63 21.91
CA ASP A 93 0.93 2.89 21.97
C ASP A 93 1.38 3.89 20.90
N ASN A 94 2.57 3.70 20.33
CA ASN A 94 3.08 4.52 19.24
C ASN A 94 2.68 3.97 17.85
N VAL A 95 1.97 2.84 17.78
CA VAL A 95 1.70 2.14 16.52
C VAL A 95 0.20 2.10 16.21
N LEU A 96 -0.14 2.62 15.03
CA LEU A 96 -1.43 2.51 14.36
C LEU A 96 -1.24 1.82 13.01
N ILE A 97 -2.05 0.81 12.69
CA ILE A 97 -2.04 0.13 11.39
C ILE A 97 -3.06 0.82 10.47
N THR A 98 -2.64 1.19 9.26
CA THR A 98 -3.43 1.97 8.28
C THR A 98 -3.57 1.28 6.94
#